data_AF-A0A9E5ALR6-F1
#
_entry.id   AF-A0A9E5ALR6-F1
#
_cell.length_a   1.000
_cell.length_b   1.000
_cell.length_c   1.000
_cell.angle_alpha   90.00
_cell.angle_beta   90.00
_cell.angle_gamma   90.00
#
_symmetry.space_group_name_H-M   'P 1'
#
loop_
_entity.id
_entity.type
_entity.pdbx_description
1 polymer ?
#
loop_
_entity_poly.entity_id
_entity_poly.type
_entity_poly.pdbx_seq_one_letter_code
_entity_poly.pdbx_strand_id
1 'polypeptide(L)'
;MSERRSQRRTAQSVDCCDWAGGGDGPAGDRPVVSEFAQGLAVFLRLRGRQVLVVGGGAVAAAKVLKLQACGAKVAVVAPKLSPELAQSAQANHIEWIPREFVATDVADCYFVIAATGIPAADGQVFAACEAQATLCNAADDPAACSAFLLAQRSTGAVTIAAGTGGAAPGLAGRLADEALAGLPVDVGALVAAYAQVRQIQLSVFTGNGENGQARTRGLRRLARQPWPTLRSDVQQLAAGVRAQIEEELDRGDDGSDA
;
A
#
# COMPACT_ATOMS: atom_id res chain seq x y z
N MET A 1 39.45 -36.30 0.14
CA MET A 1 40.02 -35.70 -1.09
C MET A 1 38.93 -35.65 -2.16
N SER A 2 38.68 -34.45 -2.70
CA SER A 2 37.79 -34.12 -3.85
C SER A 2 36.27 -34.24 -3.57
N GLU A 3 35.59 -33.24 -2.99
CA GLU A 3 35.14 -31.97 -3.60
C GLU A 3 34.56 -32.11 -5.02
N ARG A 4 33.22 -32.19 -5.12
CA ARG A 4 32.46 -31.85 -6.32
C ARG A 4 31.64 -30.58 -6.06
N ARG A 5 32.14 -29.49 -6.63
CA ARG A 5 31.56 -28.15 -6.62
C ARG A 5 30.18 -28.13 -7.30
N SER A 6 29.23 -27.60 -6.54
CA SER A 6 28.23 -26.58 -6.93
C SER A 6 28.34 -26.04 -8.36
N GLN A 7 27.29 -26.28 -9.15
CA GLN A 7 26.85 -25.38 -10.22
C GLN A 7 25.32 -25.32 -10.22
N ARG A 8 24.75 -24.54 -9.28
CA ARG A 8 23.42 -23.95 -9.47
C ARG A 8 23.63 -22.64 -10.23
N ARG A 9 23.11 -22.58 -11.46
CA ARG A 9 23.00 -21.34 -12.25
C ARG A 9 22.21 -20.32 -11.43
N THR A 10 22.88 -19.28 -10.96
CA THR A 10 22.24 -18.07 -10.44
C THR A 10 21.52 -17.39 -11.60
N ALA A 11 20.20 -17.22 -11.46
CA ALA A 11 19.47 -16.26 -12.26
C ALA A 11 20.09 -14.89 -11.97
N GLN A 12 20.56 -14.22 -13.02
CA GLN A 12 21.11 -12.87 -12.95
C GLN A 12 20.08 -11.96 -12.24
N SER A 13 20.42 -11.53 -11.04
CA SER A 13 19.80 -10.36 -10.43
C SER A 13 20.05 -9.20 -11.37
N VAL A 14 18.98 -8.53 -11.79
CA VAL A 14 19.13 -7.17 -12.30
C VAL A 14 19.47 -6.35 -11.06
N ASP A 15 20.76 -6.07 -10.88
CA ASP A 15 21.27 -5.31 -9.74
C ASP A 15 20.65 -3.91 -9.78
N CYS A 16 19.66 -3.68 -8.91
CA CYS A 16 19.03 -2.39 -8.71
C CYS A 16 19.90 -1.44 -7.86
N CYS A 17 21.19 -1.74 -7.74
CA CYS A 17 22.16 -1.14 -6.82
C CYS A 17 23.35 -0.49 -7.55
N ASP A 18 23.13 0.25 -8.63
CA ASP A 18 24.12 1.21 -9.18
C ASP A 18 23.81 2.65 -8.73
N TRP A 19 23.51 2.82 -7.44
CA TRP A 19 23.34 4.14 -6.80
C TRP A 19 24.30 4.35 -5.62
N ALA A 20 25.39 3.58 -5.58
CA ALA A 20 26.47 3.71 -4.60
C ALA A 20 27.79 4.08 -5.31
N GLY A 21 27.82 5.26 -5.95
CA GLY A 21 29.05 5.88 -6.41
C GLY A 21 29.62 6.79 -5.33
N GLY A 22 30.71 6.36 -4.68
CA GLY A 22 31.44 7.15 -3.69
C GLY A 22 32.03 8.43 -4.27
N GLY A 23 31.91 9.51 -3.52
CA GLY A 23 32.58 10.79 -3.79
C GLY A 23 32.55 11.67 -2.55
N ASP A 24 33.72 12.13 -2.13
CA ASP A 24 33.93 13.06 -1.02
C ASP A 24 33.41 14.49 -1.36
N GLY A 25 32.09 14.63 -1.49
CA GLY A 25 31.41 15.92 -1.64
C GLY A 25 31.08 16.59 -0.30
N PRO A 26 30.98 17.94 -0.25
CA PRO A 26 30.70 18.67 0.98
C PRO A 26 29.37 18.22 1.60
N ALA A 27 29.32 18.18 2.94
CA ALA A 27 28.26 17.55 3.75
C ALA A 27 26.82 18.10 3.55
N GLY A 28 26.61 19.09 2.69
CA GLY A 28 25.31 19.74 2.45
C GLY A 28 24.51 19.23 1.25
N ASP A 29 25.06 18.34 0.41
CA ASP A 29 24.46 17.96 -0.88
C ASP A 29 24.15 16.45 -1.00
N ARG A 30 24.15 15.72 0.13
CA ARG A 30 23.82 14.29 0.11
C ARG A 30 22.30 14.11 -0.06
N PRO A 31 21.85 13.35 -1.06
CA PRO A 31 20.43 13.06 -1.20
C PRO A 31 19.93 12.32 0.04
N VAL A 32 18.80 12.77 0.59
CA VAL A 32 18.11 12.06 1.67
C VAL A 32 17.63 10.72 1.11
N VAL A 33 18.32 9.64 1.46
CA VAL A 33 17.91 8.28 1.08
C VAL A 33 16.83 7.85 2.06
N SER A 34 15.59 7.75 1.57
CA SER A 34 14.46 7.27 2.34
C SER A 34 14.64 5.79 2.68
N GLU A 35 14.37 5.38 3.93
CA GLU A 35 14.27 3.96 4.30
C GLU A 35 13.24 3.21 3.43
N PHE A 36 12.27 3.93 2.86
CA PHE A 36 11.30 3.34 1.93
C PHE A 36 11.90 2.95 0.58
N ALA A 37 13.10 3.42 0.23
CA ALA A 37 13.76 3.04 -1.03
C ALA A 37 14.07 1.53 -1.10
N GLN A 38 14.16 0.86 0.04
CA GLN A 38 14.37 -0.59 0.15
C GLN A 38 13.06 -1.35 0.48
N GLY A 39 11.95 -0.64 0.64
CA GLY A 39 10.65 -1.20 1.02
C GLY A 39 9.68 -1.34 -0.15
N LEU A 40 8.68 -2.21 0.01
CA LEU A 40 7.55 -2.31 -0.92
C LEU A 40 6.32 -1.63 -0.33
N ALA A 41 5.79 -0.61 -1.02
CA ALA A 41 4.52 -0.01 -0.65
C ALA A 41 3.37 -0.98 -0.97
N VAL A 42 2.63 -1.38 0.07
CA VAL A 42 1.47 -2.27 -0.04
C VAL A 42 0.23 -1.66 0.59
N PHE A 43 -0.94 -2.06 0.09
CA PHE A 43 -2.22 -1.68 0.69
C PHE A 43 -2.74 -2.81 1.59
N LEU A 44 -2.93 -2.52 2.88
CA LEU A 44 -3.43 -3.50 3.85
C LEU A 44 -4.96 -3.50 3.90
N ARG A 45 -5.57 -4.67 3.68
CA ARG A 45 -7.02 -4.86 3.84
C ARG A 45 -7.37 -5.16 5.29
N LEU A 46 -7.79 -4.13 6.02
CA LEU A 46 -8.06 -4.25 7.47
C LEU A 46 -9.52 -4.58 7.81
N ARG A 47 -10.45 -4.54 6.86
CA ARG A 47 -11.87 -4.82 7.12
C ARG A 47 -12.06 -6.17 7.82
N GLY A 48 -12.60 -6.13 9.03
CA GLY A 48 -12.89 -7.31 9.86
C GLY A 48 -11.66 -7.96 10.51
N ARG A 49 -10.45 -7.43 10.30
CA ARG A 49 -9.21 -7.92 10.90
C ARG A 49 -9.03 -7.36 12.30
N GLN A 50 -8.47 -8.17 13.20
CA GLN A 50 -8.08 -7.73 14.54
C GLN A 50 -6.82 -6.87 14.44
N VAL A 51 -6.87 -5.68 15.03
CA VAL A 51 -5.75 -4.73 15.12
C VAL A 51 -5.61 -4.28 16.56
N LEU A 52 -4.40 -4.36 17.08
CA LEU A 52 -4.08 -3.91 18.43
C LEU A 52 -3.48 -2.51 18.40
N VAL A 53 -3.90 -1.65 19.31
CA VAL A 53 -3.25 -0.38 19.61
C VAL A 53 -2.80 -0.40 21.07
N VAL A 54 -1.51 -0.23 21.31
CA VAL A 54 -0.93 -0.18 22.64
C VAL A 54 -0.68 1.28 23.02
N GLY A 55 -1.30 1.73 24.10
CA GLY A 55 -1.33 3.14 24.51
C GLY A 55 -2.71 3.77 24.35
N GLY A 56 -3.01 4.74 25.22
CA GLY A 56 -4.33 5.37 25.33
C GLY A 56 -4.33 6.89 25.17
N GLY A 57 -3.23 7.46 24.66
CA GLY A 57 -3.09 8.91 24.48
C GLY A 57 -3.68 9.43 23.17
N ALA A 58 -3.45 10.72 22.89
CA ALA A 58 -3.91 11.38 21.67
C ALA A 58 -3.35 10.76 20.38
N VAL A 59 -2.10 10.27 20.40
CA VAL A 59 -1.49 9.55 19.27
C VAL A 59 -2.27 8.27 18.98
N ALA A 60 -2.57 7.48 20.01
CA ALA A 60 -3.39 6.27 19.86
C ALA A 60 -4.79 6.62 19.32
N ALA A 61 -5.45 7.66 19.84
CA ALA A 61 -6.75 8.13 19.36
C ALA A 61 -6.75 8.44 17.85
N ALA A 62 -5.74 9.18 17.37
CA ALA A 62 -5.59 9.51 15.96
C ALA A 62 -5.39 8.27 15.07
N LYS A 63 -4.74 7.23 15.58
CA LYS A 63 -4.50 5.96 14.85
C LYS A 63 -5.76 5.09 14.84
N VAL A 64 -6.44 4.96 15.99
CA VAL A 64 -7.71 4.23 16.13
C VAL A 64 -8.74 4.74 15.14
N LEU A 65 -8.91 6.07 15.01
CA LEU A 65 -9.86 6.67 14.06
C LEU A 65 -9.60 6.21 12.61
N LYS A 66 -8.34 6.21 12.18
CA LYS A 66 -7.95 5.77 10.82
C LYS A 66 -8.22 4.27 10.63
N LEU A 67 -7.88 3.45 11.62
CA LEU A 67 -8.10 2.00 11.59
C LEU A 67 -9.59 1.64 11.51
N GLN A 68 -10.42 2.33 12.29
CA GLN A 68 -11.88 2.18 12.26
C GLN A 68 -12.46 2.58 10.91
N ALA A 69 -11.99 3.68 10.31
CA ALA A 69 -12.40 4.08 8.96
C ALA A 69 -12.06 3.02 7.89
N CYS A 70 -11.01 2.22 8.11
CA CYS A 70 -10.67 1.06 7.28
C CYS A 70 -11.49 -0.21 7.60
N GLY A 71 -12.34 -0.18 8.62
CA GLY A 71 -13.18 -1.30 9.08
C GLY A 71 -12.45 -2.32 9.94
N ALA A 72 -11.32 -1.96 10.57
CA ALA A 72 -10.62 -2.83 11.50
C ALA A 72 -11.44 -3.09 12.78
N LYS A 73 -11.27 -4.27 13.37
CA LYS A 73 -11.71 -4.57 14.74
C LYS A 73 -10.57 -4.15 15.67
N VAL A 74 -10.74 -3.03 16.35
CA VAL A 74 -9.66 -2.40 17.10
C VAL A 74 -9.77 -2.72 18.58
N ALA A 75 -8.71 -3.29 19.14
CA ALA A 75 -8.52 -3.42 20.58
C ALA A 75 -7.46 -2.41 21.04
N VAL A 76 -7.68 -1.80 22.20
CA VAL A 76 -6.77 -0.84 22.83
C VAL A 76 -6.34 -1.36 24.19
N VAL A 77 -5.04 -1.59 24.36
CA VAL A 77 -4.43 -1.94 25.65
C VAL A 77 -3.78 -0.70 26.24
N ALA A 78 -4.35 -0.20 27.33
CA ALA A 78 -3.80 0.93 28.06
C ALA A 78 -4.41 1.01 29.47
N PRO A 79 -3.61 1.38 30.51
CA PRO A 79 -4.14 1.61 31.85
C PRO A 79 -5.20 2.71 31.92
N LYS A 80 -5.10 3.71 31.04
CA LYS A 80 -6.01 4.85 30.94
C LYS A 80 -6.20 5.24 29.48
N LEU A 81 -7.38 5.77 29.17
CA LEU A 81 -7.73 6.30 27.86
C LEU A 81 -7.85 7.82 27.89
N SER A 82 -7.57 8.46 26.77
CA SER A 82 -7.97 9.82 26.49
C SER A 82 -9.51 9.94 26.44
N PRO A 83 -10.09 11.14 26.62
CA PRO A 83 -11.53 11.33 26.53
C PRO A 83 -12.15 10.78 25.23
N GLU A 84 -11.46 10.96 24.10
CA GLU A 84 -11.92 10.49 22.78
C GLU A 84 -11.98 8.96 22.70
N LEU A 85 -10.94 8.29 23.20
CA LEU A 85 -10.90 6.83 23.25
C LEU A 85 -11.90 6.26 24.25
N ALA A 86 -12.07 6.92 25.41
CA ALA A 86 -13.06 6.52 26.40
C ALA A 86 -14.48 6.59 25.82
N GLN A 87 -14.81 7.64 25.07
CA GLN A 87 -16.10 7.74 24.37
C GLN A 87 -16.27 6.63 23.32
N SER A 88 -15.21 6.33 22.55
CA SER A 88 -15.22 5.26 21.55
C SER A 88 -15.43 3.88 22.18
N ALA A 89 -14.81 3.63 23.34
CA ALA A 89 -14.99 2.40 24.12
C ALA A 89 -16.41 2.30 24.69
N GLN A 90 -16.97 3.37 25.25
CA GLN A 90 -18.34 3.40 25.75
C GLN A 90 -19.38 3.15 24.63
N ALA A 91 -19.09 3.60 23.42
CA ALA A 91 -19.90 3.34 22.24
C ALA A 91 -19.70 1.93 21.64
N ASN A 92 -18.87 1.08 22.26
CA ASN A 92 -18.47 -0.25 21.75
C ASN A 92 -17.85 -0.21 20.34
N HIS A 93 -17.23 0.91 19.97
CA HIS A 93 -16.52 1.01 18.69
C HIS A 93 -15.09 0.45 18.77
N ILE A 94 -14.55 0.30 19.98
CA ILE A 94 -13.29 -0.36 20.28
C ILE A 94 -13.45 -1.30 21.48
N GLU A 95 -12.61 -2.32 21.55
CA GLU A 95 -12.42 -3.10 22.76
C GLU A 95 -11.35 -2.41 23.62
N TRP A 96 -11.64 -2.13 24.89
CA TRP A 96 -10.66 -1.57 25.82
C TRP A 96 -10.23 -2.60 26.85
N ILE A 97 -8.90 -2.78 26.96
CA ILE A 97 -8.24 -3.67 27.91
C ILE A 97 -7.49 -2.76 28.92
N PRO A 98 -8.05 -2.52 30.13
CA PRO A 98 -7.60 -1.50 31.07
C PRO A 98 -6.37 -1.95 31.89
N ARG A 99 -5.27 -2.24 31.21
CA ARG A 99 -3.99 -2.63 31.84
C ARG A 99 -2.80 -2.29 30.95
N GLU A 100 -1.60 -2.54 31.47
CA GLU A 100 -0.37 -2.51 30.69
C GLU A 100 -0.32 -3.67 29.70
N PHE A 101 0.50 -3.48 28.67
CA PHE A 101 0.76 -4.47 27.62
C PHE A 101 1.48 -5.70 28.15
N VAL A 102 1.11 -6.86 27.61
CA VAL A 102 1.88 -8.10 27.74
C VAL A 102 2.05 -8.73 26.36
N ALA A 103 3.15 -9.46 26.15
CA ALA A 103 3.49 -10.01 24.84
C ALA A 103 2.40 -10.92 24.22
N THR A 104 1.58 -11.57 25.05
CA THR A 104 0.46 -12.40 24.58
C THR A 104 -0.66 -11.59 23.92
N ASP A 105 -0.72 -10.28 24.12
CA ASP A 105 -1.72 -9.41 23.49
C ASP A 105 -1.60 -9.34 21.98
N VAL A 106 -0.39 -9.60 21.46
CA VAL A 106 -0.11 -9.65 20.02
C VAL A 106 -0.71 -10.89 19.35
N ALA A 107 -1.10 -11.90 20.14
CA ALA A 107 -1.66 -13.14 19.61
C ALA A 107 -2.87 -12.85 18.69
N ASP A 108 -2.87 -13.50 17.54
CA ASP A 108 -3.90 -13.41 16.50
C ASP A 108 -4.17 -12.00 15.93
N CYS A 109 -3.31 -11.02 16.24
CA CYS A 109 -3.39 -9.68 15.67
C CYS A 109 -2.80 -9.66 14.25
N TYR A 110 -3.50 -9.02 13.33
CA TYR A 110 -3.00 -8.84 11.95
C TYR A 110 -2.00 -7.67 11.84
N PHE A 111 -2.21 -6.65 12.67
CA PHE A 111 -1.41 -5.44 12.71
C PHE A 111 -1.43 -4.86 14.12
N VAL A 112 -0.31 -4.29 14.55
CA VAL A 112 -0.14 -3.67 15.86
C VAL A 112 0.39 -2.25 15.71
N ILE A 113 -0.14 -1.33 16.50
CA ILE A 113 0.38 0.03 16.64
C ILE A 113 0.87 0.23 18.06
N ALA A 114 2.15 0.54 18.23
CA ALA A 114 2.73 0.97 19.48
C ALA A 114 2.67 2.51 19.55
N ALA A 115 1.94 3.05 20.52
CA ALA A 115 1.70 4.47 20.69
C ALA A 115 1.68 4.83 22.19
N THR A 116 2.57 4.22 22.97
CA THR A 116 2.66 4.49 24.41
C THR A 116 3.37 5.80 24.70
N GLY A 117 4.25 6.26 23.79
CA GLY A 117 5.13 7.40 23.99
C GLY A 117 6.33 7.09 24.89
N ILE A 118 6.53 5.83 25.24
CA ILE A 118 7.64 5.35 26.07
C ILE A 118 8.47 4.38 25.21
N PRO A 119 9.68 4.77 24.75
CA PRO A 119 10.47 3.95 23.83
C PRO A 119 10.72 2.52 24.33
N ALA A 120 10.96 2.35 25.64
CA ALA A 120 11.16 1.03 26.22
C ALA A 120 9.91 0.14 26.12
N ALA A 121 8.71 0.70 26.27
CA ALA A 121 7.46 -0.05 26.13
C ALA A 121 7.14 -0.32 24.65
N ASP A 122 7.31 0.67 23.77
CA ASP A 122 7.10 0.49 22.33
C ASP A 122 8.07 -0.55 21.74
N GLY A 123 9.32 -0.61 22.23
CA GLY A 123 10.29 -1.65 21.89
C GLY A 123 9.89 -3.05 22.35
N GLN A 124 9.23 -3.20 23.50
CA GLN A 124 8.67 -4.48 23.95
C GLN A 124 7.52 -4.94 23.06
N VAL A 125 6.65 -4.02 22.64
CA VAL A 125 5.57 -4.29 21.68
C VAL A 125 6.15 -4.76 20.36
N PHE A 126 7.16 -4.07 19.84
CA PHE A 126 7.84 -4.43 18.60
C PHE A 126 8.48 -5.82 18.67
N ALA A 127 9.23 -6.11 19.74
CA ALA A 127 9.86 -7.42 19.92
C ALA A 127 8.81 -8.56 19.97
N ALA A 128 7.67 -8.34 20.61
CA ALA A 128 6.57 -9.31 20.63
C ALA A 128 5.94 -9.52 19.26
N CYS A 129 5.84 -8.46 18.44
CA CYS A 129 5.37 -8.53 17.06
C CYS A 129 6.33 -9.32 16.16
N GLU A 130 7.63 -9.06 16.25
CA GLU A 130 8.66 -9.80 15.51
C GLU A 130 8.63 -11.29 15.84
N ALA A 131 8.46 -11.64 17.12
CA ALA A 131 8.37 -13.04 17.56
C ALA A 131 7.16 -13.80 16.97
N GLN A 132 6.12 -13.08 16.52
CA GLN A 132 4.88 -13.66 15.98
C GLN A 132 4.70 -13.38 14.48
N ALA A 133 5.68 -12.75 13.83
CA ALA A 133 5.60 -12.27 12.44
C ALA A 133 4.39 -11.34 12.19
N THR A 134 4.03 -10.54 13.19
CA THR A 134 2.95 -9.55 13.11
C THR A 134 3.51 -8.19 12.70
N LEU A 135 2.82 -7.50 11.77
CA LEU A 135 3.23 -6.16 11.35
C LEU A 135 3.10 -5.16 12.51
N CYS A 136 4.11 -4.33 12.73
CA CYS A 136 4.16 -3.36 13.82
C CYS A 136 4.49 -1.96 13.28
N ASN A 137 3.73 -0.96 13.74
CA ASN A 137 4.05 0.46 13.60
C ASN A 137 4.21 1.10 14.99
N ALA A 138 5.44 1.43 15.39
CA ALA A 138 5.68 2.33 16.51
C ALA A 138 5.58 3.79 16.04
N ALA A 139 4.74 4.60 16.69
CA ALA A 139 4.37 5.91 16.17
C ALA A 139 5.54 6.91 16.12
N ASP A 140 6.43 6.86 17.11
CA ASP A 140 7.53 7.81 17.30
C ASP A 140 8.92 7.12 17.34
N ASP A 141 8.99 5.83 17.02
CA ASP A 141 10.23 5.05 16.98
C ASP A 141 10.34 4.28 15.64
N PRO A 142 10.99 4.89 14.61
CA PRO A 142 11.19 4.25 13.32
C PRO A 142 11.97 2.93 13.39
N ALA A 143 12.89 2.79 14.36
CA ALA A 143 13.67 1.57 14.52
C ALA A 143 12.82 0.40 15.06
N ALA A 144 11.68 0.71 15.69
CA ALA A 144 10.69 -0.24 16.19
C ALA A 144 9.47 -0.39 15.24
N CYS A 145 9.70 -0.26 13.93
CA CYS A 145 8.68 -0.44 12.89
C CYS A 145 9.06 -1.54 11.90
N SER A 146 8.17 -2.50 11.68
CA SER A 146 8.20 -3.40 10.51
C SER A 146 7.24 -2.93 9.40
N ALA A 147 6.32 -2.02 9.72
CA ALA A 147 5.44 -1.34 8.78
C ALA A 147 5.30 0.14 9.11
N PHE A 148 5.28 0.97 8.07
CA PHE A 148 5.13 2.41 8.18
C PHE A 148 3.76 2.87 7.66
N LEU A 149 3.16 3.82 8.36
CA LEU A 149 1.93 4.47 7.90
C LEU A 149 2.28 5.67 7.00
N LEU A 150 1.93 5.55 5.72
CA LEU A 150 2.13 6.61 4.74
C LEU A 150 1.04 7.69 4.85
N ALA A 151 1.35 8.88 4.34
CA ALA A 151 0.34 9.92 4.15
C ALA A 151 -0.62 9.48 3.04
N GLN A 152 -1.85 9.13 3.40
CA GLN A 152 -2.86 8.64 2.47
C GLN A 152 -3.94 9.68 2.22
N ARG A 153 -4.35 9.80 0.95
CA ARG A 153 -5.52 10.56 0.48
C ARG A 153 -6.33 9.72 -0.49
N SER A 154 -7.63 9.95 -0.57
CA SER A 154 -8.50 9.16 -1.44
C SER A 154 -9.70 9.97 -1.92
N THR A 155 -10.07 9.76 -3.19
CA THR A 155 -11.33 10.23 -3.79
C THR A 155 -12.42 9.15 -3.79
N GLY A 156 -12.16 8.01 -3.14
CA GLY A 156 -12.99 6.80 -3.20
C GLY A 156 -12.65 5.90 -4.39
N ALA A 157 -12.48 6.48 -5.59
CA ALA A 157 -12.09 5.73 -6.80
C ALA A 157 -10.56 5.55 -6.92
N VAL A 158 -9.79 6.51 -6.42
CA VAL A 158 -8.31 6.48 -6.44
C VAL A 158 -7.80 6.77 -5.04
N THR A 159 -6.76 6.03 -4.63
CA THR A 159 -6.03 6.26 -3.38
C THR A 159 -4.59 6.60 -3.72
N ILE A 160 -4.09 7.68 -3.14
CA ILE A 160 -2.70 8.12 -3.25
C ILE A 160 -2.06 8.02 -1.87
N ALA A 161 -0.87 7.44 -1.83
CA ALA A 161 -0.05 7.39 -0.63
C ALA A 161 1.33 7.97 -0.94
N ALA A 162 1.82 8.83 -0.05
CA ALA A 162 3.15 9.42 -0.13
C ALA A 162 3.93 9.16 1.16
N GLY A 163 5.23 8.97 1.01
CA GLY A 163 6.12 8.62 2.10
C GLY A 163 7.49 9.26 1.93
N THR A 164 8.07 9.73 3.03
CA THR A 164 9.39 10.36 3.07
C THR A 164 10.40 9.56 3.91
N GLY A 165 10.12 8.27 4.17
CA GLY A 165 10.98 7.43 5.02
C GLY A 165 11.00 7.91 6.47
N GLY A 166 9.89 8.47 6.96
CA GLY A 166 9.82 9.08 8.30
C GLY A 166 10.45 10.48 8.42
N ALA A 167 11.24 10.93 7.44
CA ALA A 167 12.01 12.18 7.55
C ALA A 167 11.14 13.45 7.59
N ALA A 168 10.01 13.48 6.88
CA ALA A 168 9.16 14.66 6.80
C ALA A 168 7.67 14.28 6.62
N PRO A 169 6.94 13.95 7.69
CA PRO A 169 5.52 13.56 7.62
C PRO A 169 4.61 14.66 7.06
N GLY A 170 4.88 15.92 7.41
CA GLY A 170 4.13 17.07 6.89
C GLY A 170 4.29 17.25 5.39
N LEU A 171 5.51 17.09 4.87
CA LEU A 171 5.78 17.13 3.43
C LEU A 171 5.13 15.96 2.70
N ALA A 172 5.18 14.75 3.27
CA ALA A 172 4.46 13.59 2.72
C ALA A 172 2.96 13.86 2.58
N GLY A 173 2.36 14.50 3.61
CA GLY A 173 0.97 14.96 3.57
C GLY A 173 0.70 15.89 2.40
N ARG A 174 1.51 16.95 2.27
CA ARG A 174 1.39 17.93 1.19
C ARG A 174 1.55 17.31 -0.20
N LEU A 175 2.51 16.40 -0.38
CA LEU A 175 2.71 15.69 -1.65
C LEU A 175 1.50 14.84 -2.02
N ALA A 176 0.89 14.15 -1.05
CA ALA A 176 -0.33 13.39 -1.29
C ALA A 176 -1.52 14.31 -1.64
N ASP A 177 -1.62 15.48 -1.01
CA ASP A 177 -2.65 16.49 -1.31
C ASP A 177 -2.49 17.07 -2.73
N GLU A 178 -1.28 17.49 -3.09
CA GLU A 178 -0.97 18.03 -4.43
C GLU A 178 -1.19 16.98 -5.52
N ALA A 179 -0.78 15.73 -5.29
CA ALA A 179 -1.00 14.63 -6.23
C ALA A 179 -2.50 14.31 -6.40
N LEU A 180 -3.30 14.41 -5.34
CA LEU A 180 -4.75 14.23 -5.42
C LEU A 180 -5.41 15.38 -6.18
N ALA A 181 -5.01 16.62 -5.91
CA ALA A 181 -5.52 17.81 -6.57
C ALA A 181 -5.17 17.86 -8.07
N GLY A 182 -4.08 17.22 -8.46
CA GLY A 182 -3.69 17.06 -9.86
C GLY A 182 -4.52 16.04 -10.65
N LEU A 183 -5.39 15.25 -10.00
CA LEU A 183 -6.26 14.31 -10.69
C LEU A 183 -7.38 15.05 -11.45
N PRO A 184 -7.83 14.51 -12.60
CA PRO A 184 -9.03 15.01 -13.27
C PRO A 184 -10.27 14.95 -12.35
N VAL A 185 -11.16 15.95 -12.46
CA VAL A 185 -12.39 16.05 -11.67
C VAL A 185 -13.27 14.80 -11.82
N ASP A 186 -13.21 14.14 -12.97
CA ASP A 186 -13.99 12.96 -13.35
C ASP A 186 -13.21 11.64 -13.23
N VAL A 187 -12.10 11.60 -12.49
CA VAL A 187 -11.23 10.42 -12.38
C VAL A 187 -12.00 9.14 -11.97
N GLY A 188 -13.05 9.26 -11.16
CA GLY A 188 -13.90 8.14 -10.80
C GLY A 188 -14.68 7.54 -11.98
N ALA A 189 -15.21 8.39 -12.88
CA ALA A 189 -15.87 7.94 -14.10
C ALA A 189 -14.88 7.26 -15.04
N LEU A 190 -13.64 7.77 -15.12
CA LEU A 190 -12.60 7.15 -15.92
C LEU A 190 -12.21 5.76 -15.38
N VAL A 191 -12.03 5.64 -14.06
CA VAL A 191 -11.76 4.33 -13.43
C VAL A 191 -12.88 3.34 -13.74
N ALA A 192 -14.14 3.76 -13.67
CA ALA A 192 -15.29 2.92 -14.03
C ALA A 192 -15.27 2.50 -15.51
N ALA A 193 -14.95 3.41 -16.42
CA ALA A 193 -14.80 3.14 -17.86
C ALA A 193 -13.73 2.08 -18.14
N TYR A 194 -12.54 2.25 -17.55
CA TYR A 194 -11.43 1.31 -17.70
C TYR A 194 -11.73 -0.05 -17.08
N ALA A 195 -12.50 -0.08 -15.98
CA ALA A 195 -12.97 -1.33 -15.40
C ALA A 195 -13.89 -2.09 -16.37
N GLN A 196 -14.79 -1.41 -17.09
CA GLN A 196 -15.64 -2.03 -18.11
C GLN A 196 -14.81 -2.61 -19.27
N VAL A 197 -13.83 -1.85 -19.78
CA VAL A 197 -12.89 -2.33 -20.80
C VAL A 197 -12.16 -3.60 -20.35
N ARG A 198 -11.68 -3.62 -19.10
CA ARG A 198 -11.03 -4.80 -18.53
C ARG A 198 -11.96 -6.00 -18.50
N GLN A 199 -13.25 -5.83 -18.17
CA GLN A 199 -14.21 -6.94 -18.18
C GLN A 199 -14.39 -7.51 -19.59
N ILE A 200 -14.50 -6.66 -20.62
CA ILE A 200 -14.59 -7.09 -22.02
C ILE A 200 -13.34 -7.89 -22.43
N GLN A 201 -12.15 -7.43 -22.07
CA GLN A 201 -10.93 -8.18 -22.36
C GLN A 201 -10.86 -9.53 -21.65
N LEU A 202 -11.37 -9.62 -20.41
CA LEU A 202 -11.43 -10.88 -19.68
C LEU A 202 -12.44 -11.87 -20.29
N SER A 203 -13.53 -11.37 -20.90
CA SER A 203 -14.50 -12.22 -21.60
C SER A 203 -14.02 -12.68 -22.97
N VAL A 204 -13.29 -11.81 -23.67
CA VAL A 204 -12.74 -12.06 -25.01
C VAL A 204 -11.55 -13.03 -24.95
N PHE A 205 -10.54 -12.69 -24.16
CA PHE A 205 -9.31 -13.45 -24.09
C PHE A 205 -9.44 -14.46 -22.94
N THR A 206 -10.03 -15.62 -23.20
CA THR A 206 -10.10 -16.72 -22.23
C THR A 206 -8.80 -17.54 -22.23
N GLY A 207 -8.46 -18.15 -21.08
CA GLY A 207 -7.26 -18.98 -20.91
C GLY A 207 -6.01 -18.28 -20.33
N ASN A 208 -5.09 -19.08 -19.78
CA ASN A 208 -3.78 -18.67 -19.24
C ASN A 208 -2.69 -19.00 -20.26
N GLY A 209 -1.93 -18.00 -20.74
CA GLY A 209 -0.92 -18.14 -21.80
C GLY A 209 -0.62 -16.81 -22.52
N GLU A 210 -0.30 -16.85 -23.81
CA GLU A 210 -0.08 -15.68 -24.70
C GLU A 210 -1.25 -14.68 -24.66
N ASN A 211 -2.47 -15.18 -24.45
CA ASN A 211 -3.69 -14.40 -24.21
C ASN A 211 -3.57 -13.45 -23.00
N GLY A 212 -2.82 -13.82 -21.95
CA GLY A 212 -2.56 -12.96 -20.79
C GLY A 212 -1.64 -11.77 -21.08
N GLN A 213 -0.65 -11.97 -21.95
CA GLN A 213 0.26 -10.91 -22.38
C GLN A 213 -0.43 -9.94 -23.35
N ALA A 214 -1.26 -10.45 -24.27
CA ALA A 214 -2.12 -9.62 -25.14
C ALA A 214 -3.06 -8.72 -24.32
N ARG A 215 -3.80 -9.29 -23.33
CA ARG A 215 -4.64 -8.53 -22.39
C ARG A 215 -3.90 -7.37 -21.71
N THR A 216 -2.70 -7.66 -21.17
CA THR A 216 -1.90 -6.67 -20.44
C THR A 216 -1.36 -5.56 -21.34
N ARG A 217 -0.97 -5.90 -22.58
CA ARG A 217 -0.48 -4.92 -23.57
C ARG A 217 -1.58 -3.95 -23.99
N GLY A 218 -2.80 -4.43 -24.24
CA GLY A 218 -3.94 -3.59 -24.61
C GLY A 218 -4.27 -2.52 -23.56
N LEU A 219 -4.40 -2.91 -22.29
CA LEU A 219 -4.69 -1.94 -21.20
C LEU A 219 -3.56 -0.94 -20.98
N ARG A 220 -2.30 -1.38 -21.05
CA ARG A 220 -1.14 -0.49 -20.88
C ARG A 220 -1.06 0.56 -21.98
N ARG A 221 -1.41 0.20 -23.22
CA ARG A 221 -1.44 1.14 -24.34
C ARG A 221 -2.51 2.22 -24.15
N LEU A 222 -3.70 1.83 -23.70
CA LEU A 222 -4.79 2.76 -23.39
C LEU A 222 -4.42 3.70 -22.24
N ALA A 223 -3.87 3.16 -21.15
CA ALA A 223 -3.47 3.94 -19.97
C ALA A 223 -2.33 4.95 -20.22
N ARG A 224 -1.62 4.86 -21.36
CA ARG A 224 -0.55 5.79 -21.76
C ARG A 224 -1.03 6.92 -22.68
N GLN A 225 -2.30 6.92 -23.07
CA GLN A 225 -2.88 7.99 -23.88
C GLN A 225 -2.97 9.30 -23.07
N PRO A 226 -2.79 10.48 -23.71
CA PRO A 226 -2.96 11.77 -23.03
C PRO A 226 -4.36 11.91 -22.43
N TRP A 227 -4.45 12.47 -21.21
CA TRP A 227 -5.73 12.70 -20.51
C TRP A 227 -6.83 13.41 -21.32
N PRO A 228 -6.53 14.38 -22.21
CA PRO A 228 -7.55 15.00 -23.07
C PRO A 228 -8.14 14.04 -24.11
N THR A 229 -7.32 13.13 -24.67
CA THR A 229 -7.75 12.08 -25.59
C THR A 229 -8.59 11.01 -24.89
N LEU A 230 -8.34 10.80 -23.60
CA LEU A 230 -9.16 9.93 -22.76
C LEU A 230 -10.50 10.56 -22.33
N ARG A 231 -10.64 11.88 -22.47
CA ARG A 231 -11.80 12.66 -22.00
C ARG A 231 -12.93 12.76 -23.03
N SER A 232 -12.68 12.58 -24.32
CA SER A 232 -13.65 12.94 -25.37
C SER A 232 -14.84 11.99 -25.57
N ASP A 233 -14.99 10.97 -24.73
CA ASP A 233 -16.27 10.38 -24.30
C ASP A 233 -15.93 9.02 -23.70
N VAL A 234 -16.13 8.85 -22.40
CA VAL A 234 -15.95 7.55 -21.71
C VAL A 234 -16.70 6.42 -22.43
N GLN A 235 -17.86 6.72 -23.04
CA GLN A 235 -18.63 5.77 -23.87
C GLN A 235 -17.98 5.51 -25.24
N GLN A 236 -17.43 6.52 -25.92
CA GLN A 236 -16.69 6.33 -27.17
C GLN A 236 -15.36 5.59 -26.94
N LEU A 237 -14.76 5.74 -25.76
CA LEU A 237 -13.57 5.00 -25.36
C LEU A 237 -13.88 3.53 -25.13
N ALA A 238 -14.96 3.21 -24.41
CA ALA A 238 -15.40 1.82 -24.23
C ALA A 238 -15.84 1.18 -25.55
N ALA A 239 -16.56 1.92 -26.41
CA ALA A 239 -17.01 1.46 -27.72
C ALA A 239 -15.85 1.31 -28.73
N GLY A 240 -14.94 2.28 -28.78
CA GLY A 240 -13.77 2.27 -29.66
C GLY A 240 -12.76 1.21 -29.26
N VAL A 241 -12.58 0.96 -27.96
CA VAL A 241 -11.75 -0.14 -27.47
C VAL A 241 -12.40 -1.50 -27.71
N ARG A 242 -13.72 -1.62 -27.54
CA ARG A 242 -14.46 -2.84 -27.93
C ARG A 242 -14.25 -3.14 -29.41
N ALA A 243 -14.51 -2.17 -30.28
CA ALA A 243 -14.35 -2.32 -31.73
C ALA A 243 -12.91 -2.69 -32.11
N GLN A 244 -11.90 -2.07 -31.48
CA GLN A 244 -10.49 -2.42 -31.71
C GLN A 244 -10.12 -3.83 -31.24
N ILE A 245 -10.68 -4.29 -30.12
CA ILE A 245 -10.46 -5.66 -29.63
C ILE A 245 -11.13 -6.67 -30.57
N GLU A 246 -12.37 -6.42 -31.00
CA GLU A 246 -13.09 -7.25 -31.96
C GLU A 246 -12.31 -7.34 -33.30
N GLU A 247 -11.81 -6.22 -33.81
CA GLU A 247 -11.02 -6.17 -35.05
C GLU A 247 -9.66 -6.90 -34.92
N GLU A 248 -9.04 -6.93 -33.74
CA GLU A 248 -7.80 -7.69 -33.49
C GLU A 248 -8.04 -9.19 -33.30
N LEU A 249 -9.21 -9.61 -32.80
CA LEU A 249 -9.61 -11.02 -32.78
C LEU A 249 -9.87 -11.55 -34.18
N ASP A 250 -10.59 -10.77 -35.00
CA ASP A 250 -10.88 -11.14 -36.40
C ASP A 250 -9.57 -11.31 -37.19
N ARG A 251 -8.58 -10.43 -36.96
CA ARG A 251 -7.24 -10.56 -37.57
C ARG A 251 -6.40 -11.73 -37.04
N GLY A 252 -6.77 -12.33 -35.91
CA GLY A 252 -6.11 -13.49 -35.32
C GLY A 252 -6.62 -14.83 -35.83
N ASP A 253 -7.85 -14.88 -36.37
CA ASP A 253 -8.47 -16.10 -36.90
C ASP A 253 -8.08 -16.37 -38.38
N ASP A 254 -7.72 -15.32 -39.12
CA ASP A 254 -7.30 -15.39 -40.54
C ASP A 254 -5.88 -15.98 -40.77
N GLY A 255 -5.21 -16.46 -39.73
CA GLY A 255 -3.81 -16.89 -39.77
C GLY A 255 -3.52 -18.37 -39.52
N SER A 256 -4.55 -19.23 -39.39
CA SER A 256 -4.36 -20.66 -39.05
C SER A 256 -4.70 -21.69 -40.14
N ASP A 257 -5.09 -21.26 -41.35
CA ASP A 257 -5.40 -22.16 -42.48
C ASP A 257 -4.67 -21.76 -43.79
N ALA A 258 -3.34 -21.58 -43.74
CA ALA A 258 -2.50 -21.52 -44.95
C ALA A 258 -1.13 -22.19 -44.76
#